data_AF-A0A968QEL1-F1
#
_entry.id   AF-A0A968QEL1-F1
#
_cell.length_a   1.000
_cell.length_b   1.000
_cell.length_c   1.000
_cell.angle_alpha   90.00
_cell.angle_beta   90.00
_cell.angle_gamma   90.00
#
_symmetry.space_group_name_H-M   'P 1'
#
loop_
_entity.id
_entity.type
_entity.pdbx_description
1 polymer ?
#
loop_
_entity_poly.entity_id
_entity_poly.type
_entity_poly.pdbx_seq_one_letter_code
_entity_poly.pdbx_strand_id
1 'polypeptide(L)'
;MYDTYISLGFNCEIAFQFKRIGYDESSFFRWAYSPFVSTFNLIQNDFKDIYLKENLIPVWDSMVEDTKYQISFHTKLLSEADSQGNHRHFLSNYSFDEIHQKESKKIQYFIKKWYSLVNSDQTVLYIIKPDKDGSRTNAKKLLDLFNHKYPNHKFTIVYLQTQEFQEPDWEFDKLKKYIFFSLCSCRASY
;
A
#
# COMPACT_ATOMS: atom_id res chain seq x y z
N MET A 1 -10.37 21.33 -4.64
CA MET A 1 -10.99 19.99 -4.82
C MET A 1 -9.90 19.08 -5.39
N TYR A 2 -9.89 17.78 -5.05
CA TYR A 2 -8.88 16.84 -5.54
C TYR A 2 -9.43 16.07 -6.75
N ASP A 3 -8.57 15.81 -7.73
CA ASP A 3 -8.93 15.09 -8.97
C ASP A 3 -8.88 13.56 -8.77
N THR A 4 -8.05 13.09 -7.83
CA THR A 4 -7.85 11.67 -7.56
C THR A 4 -7.46 11.42 -6.11
N TYR A 5 -7.91 10.29 -5.58
CA TYR A 5 -7.61 9.78 -4.25
C TYR A 5 -6.79 8.50 -4.36
N ILE A 6 -5.69 8.42 -3.61
CA ILE A 6 -4.78 7.26 -3.62
C ILE A 6 -4.51 6.79 -2.20
N SER A 7 -4.79 5.52 -1.91
CA SER A 7 -4.27 4.87 -0.72
C SER A 7 -2.77 4.64 -0.87
N LEU A 8 -1.99 4.93 0.18
CA LEU A 8 -0.57 4.59 0.32
C LEU A 8 -0.35 3.33 1.17
N GLY A 9 -1.39 2.51 1.35
CA GLY A 9 -1.30 1.19 1.97
C GLY A 9 -1.63 1.14 3.46
N PHE A 10 -0.80 0.40 4.20
CA PHE A 10 -1.03 -0.33 5.45
C PHE A 10 -1.90 -1.56 5.30
N ASN A 11 -3.21 -1.41 5.28
CA ASN A 11 -4.13 -2.53 5.09
C ASN A 11 -5.24 -2.17 4.09
N CYS A 12 -6.08 -3.14 3.76
CA CYS A 12 -7.13 -2.99 2.77
C CYS A 12 -8.30 -2.08 3.21
N GLU A 13 -8.31 -1.53 4.43
CA GLU A 13 -9.43 -0.74 4.95
C GLU A 13 -9.72 0.50 4.12
N ILE A 14 -8.69 1.26 3.71
CA ILE A 14 -8.89 2.45 2.88
C ILE A 14 -9.54 2.08 1.54
N ALA A 15 -9.13 0.95 0.94
CA ALA A 15 -9.74 0.47 -0.28
C ALA A 15 -11.19 -0.01 -0.10
N PHE A 16 -11.53 -0.57 1.05
CA PHE A 16 -12.93 -0.85 1.39
C PHE A 16 -13.74 0.44 1.54
N GLN A 17 -13.20 1.49 2.16
CA GLN A 17 -13.89 2.79 2.25
C GLN A 17 -14.09 3.41 0.87
N PHE A 18 -13.08 3.39 0.00
CA PHE A 18 -13.21 3.83 -1.39
C PHE A 18 -14.31 3.08 -2.13
N LYS A 19 -14.35 1.75 -2.01
CA LYS A 19 -15.41 0.94 -2.61
C LYS A 19 -16.81 1.30 -2.08
N ARG A 20 -16.94 1.54 -0.77
CA ARG A 20 -18.23 1.93 -0.14
C ARG A 20 -18.81 3.22 -0.70
N ILE A 21 -17.96 4.17 -1.09
CA ILE A 21 -18.37 5.44 -1.68
C ILE A 21 -18.42 5.41 -3.22
N GLY A 22 -18.28 4.24 -3.85
CA GLY A 22 -18.30 4.09 -5.31
C GLY A 22 -17.03 4.59 -6.01
N TYR A 23 -15.93 4.75 -5.28
CA TYR A 23 -14.64 5.15 -5.86
C TYR A 23 -13.82 3.90 -6.24
N ASP A 24 -13.85 3.55 -7.53
CA ASP A 24 -13.31 2.29 -8.05
C ASP A 24 -11.93 2.41 -8.72
N GLU A 25 -11.27 3.56 -8.60
CA GLU A 25 -9.94 3.76 -9.17
C GLU A 25 -8.87 2.82 -8.60
N SER A 26 -8.27 2.00 -9.46
CA SER A 26 -7.17 1.13 -9.06
C SER A 26 -5.87 1.90 -8.82
N SER A 27 -5.09 1.46 -7.84
CA SER A 27 -3.73 1.97 -7.59
C SER A 27 -2.85 0.86 -7.02
N PHE A 28 -1.54 1.08 -7.04
CA PHE A 28 -0.55 0.08 -6.61
C PHE A 28 -0.83 -0.44 -5.19
N PHE A 29 -0.98 0.48 -4.23
CA PHE A 29 -1.13 0.12 -2.81
C PHE A 29 -2.58 -0.17 -2.39
N ARG A 30 -3.57 -0.03 -3.30
CA ARG A 30 -4.99 -0.12 -2.92
C ARG A 30 -5.31 -1.41 -2.16
N TRP A 31 -4.83 -2.54 -2.65
CA TRP A 31 -5.09 -3.86 -2.04
C TRP A 31 -3.81 -4.52 -1.51
N ALA A 32 -2.73 -3.75 -1.36
CA ALA A 32 -1.48 -4.26 -0.82
C ALA A 32 -1.48 -4.09 0.70
N TYR A 33 -1.03 -5.12 1.42
CA TYR A 33 -0.64 -4.94 2.80
C TYR A 33 0.80 -4.38 2.81
N SER A 34 0.93 -3.13 3.22
CA SER A 34 2.19 -2.38 3.09
C SER A 34 2.35 -1.42 4.27
N PRO A 35 2.97 -1.86 5.38
CA PRO A 35 3.30 -0.99 6.50
C PRO A 35 4.05 0.28 6.06
N PHE A 36 4.05 1.32 6.91
CA PHE A 36 4.65 2.61 6.57
C PHE A 36 6.10 2.47 6.05
N VAL A 37 6.93 1.69 6.73
CA VAL A 37 8.34 1.48 6.37
C VAL A 37 8.45 0.83 4.99
N SER A 38 7.62 -0.18 4.70
CA SER A 38 7.56 -0.86 3.40
C SER A 38 7.17 0.10 2.27
N THR A 39 6.07 0.86 2.46
CA THR A 39 5.62 1.88 1.49
C THR A 39 6.71 2.92 1.25
N PHE A 40 7.29 3.47 2.32
CA PHE A 40 8.33 4.49 2.24
C PHE A 40 9.55 3.97 1.47
N ASN A 41 10.05 2.78 1.81
CA ASN A 41 11.21 2.18 1.17
C ASN A 41 10.94 1.87 -0.31
N LEU A 42 9.75 1.40 -0.67
CA LEU A 42 9.41 1.12 -2.07
C LEU A 42 9.41 2.39 -2.92
N ILE A 43 8.76 3.45 -2.43
CA ILE A 43 8.72 4.75 -3.14
C ILE A 43 10.13 5.36 -3.20
N GLN A 44 10.88 5.32 -2.10
CA GLN A 44 12.25 5.83 -2.06
C GLN A 44 13.12 5.18 -3.13
N ASN A 45 13.00 3.85 -3.29
CA ASN A 45 13.79 3.06 -4.22
C ASN A 45 13.16 2.88 -5.62
N ASP A 46 12.23 3.76 -6.03
CA ASP A 46 11.66 3.76 -7.39
C ASP A 46 11.04 2.43 -7.82
N PHE A 47 10.38 1.71 -6.91
CA PHE A 47 9.78 0.40 -7.21
C PHE A 47 10.78 -0.63 -7.76
N LYS A 48 12.09 -0.43 -7.56
CA LYS A 48 13.13 -1.25 -8.18
C LYS A 48 13.11 -2.68 -7.63
N ASP A 49 13.06 -3.67 -8.52
CA ASP A 49 13.07 -5.10 -8.18
C ASP A 49 11.92 -5.55 -7.26
N ILE A 50 10.78 -4.84 -7.28
CA ILE A 50 9.56 -5.32 -6.62
C ILE A 50 8.93 -6.47 -7.42
N TYR A 51 8.41 -7.47 -6.72
CA TYR A 51 7.68 -8.61 -7.28
C TYR A 51 8.55 -9.48 -8.21
N LEU A 52 9.82 -9.66 -7.86
CA LEU A 52 10.69 -10.65 -8.50
C LEU A 52 10.35 -12.05 -7.99
N LYS A 53 10.37 -13.04 -8.88
CA LYS A 53 9.99 -14.43 -8.60
C LYS A 53 10.71 -14.98 -7.37
N GLU A 54 12.03 -14.75 -7.29
CA GLU A 54 12.91 -15.20 -6.23
C GLU A 54 12.63 -14.55 -4.86
N ASN A 55 11.95 -13.40 -4.85
CA ASN A 55 11.62 -12.68 -3.62
C ASN A 55 10.22 -13.03 -3.09
N LEU A 56 9.41 -13.79 -3.83
CA LEU A 56 8.02 -14.09 -3.47
C LEU A 56 7.92 -15.33 -2.57
N ILE A 57 7.33 -15.14 -1.39
CA ILE A 57 6.98 -16.23 -0.47
C ILE A 57 5.47 -16.26 -0.21
N PRO A 58 4.87 -17.45 0.00
CA PRO A 58 3.45 -17.56 0.31
C PRO A 58 3.18 -17.19 1.78
N VAL A 59 2.28 -16.24 2.03
CA VAL A 59 1.91 -15.79 3.40
C VAL A 59 0.44 -16.06 3.74
N TRP A 60 -0.40 -16.30 2.73
CA TRP A 60 -1.78 -16.75 2.89
C TRP A 60 -2.23 -17.53 1.65
N ASP A 61 -3.39 -18.20 1.70
CA ASP A 61 -3.89 -19.07 0.63
C ASP A 61 -3.91 -18.41 -0.75
N SER A 62 -4.14 -17.10 -0.77
CA SER A 62 -4.16 -16.25 -1.96
C SER A 62 -3.33 -14.97 -1.78
N MET A 63 -2.26 -15.04 -0.97
CA MET A 63 -1.34 -13.91 -0.78
C MET A 63 0.12 -14.35 -0.83
N VAL A 64 0.93 -13.53 -1.51
CA VAL A 64 2.39 -13.61 -1.47
C VAL A 64 2.96 -12.35 -0.85
N GLU A 65 4.11 -12.47 -0.23
CA GLU A 65 4.92 -11.35 0.21
C GLU A 65 6.17 -11.24 -0.66
N ASP A 66 6.44 -10.02 -1.11
CA ASP A 66 7.76 -9.65 -1.60
C ASP A 66 8.67 -9.41 -0.39
N THR A 67 9.67 -10.26 -0.23
CA THR A 67 10.59 -10.22 0.93
C THR A 67 11.56 -9.04 0.90
N LYS A 68 11.81 -8.43 -0.28
CA LYS A 68 12.70 -7.27 -0.40
C LYS A 68 12.09 -6.03 0.25
N TYR A 69 10.80 -5.80 0.03
CA TYR A 69 10.09 -4.63 0.57
C TYR A 69 9.13 -4.96 1.70
N GLN A 70 8.90 -6.24 2.01
CA GLN A 70 7.91 -6.71 2.99
C GLN A 70 6.52 -6.13 2.68
N ILE A 71 6.07 -6.37 1.44
CA ILE A 71 4.74 -5.97 0.95
C ILE A 71 4.01 -7.21 0.50
N SER A 72 2.82 -7.42 1.04
CA SER A 72 1.99 -8.57 0.70
C SER A 72 0.91 -8.19 -0.33
N PHE A 73 0.73 -9.04 -1.34
CA PHE A 73 -0.18 -8.84 -2.45
C PHE A 73 -1.18 -9.99 -2.53
N HIS A 74 -2.44 -9.66 -2.80
CA HIS A 74 -3.41 -10.67 -3.24
C HIS A 74 -3.04 -11.19 -4.63
N THR A 75 -3.01 -12.51 -4.75
CA THR A 75 -2.47 -13.23 -5.90
C THR A 75 -3.27 -14.49 -6.22
N LYS A 76 -3.12 -14.97 -7.46
CA LYS A 76 -3.55 -16.30 -7.91
C LYS A 76 -2.46 -17.37 -7.72
N LEU A 77 -1.28 -17.02 -7.21
CA LEU A 77 -0.26 -17.96 -6.76
C LEU A 77 -0.74 -18.61 -5.46
N LEU A 78 -1.62 -19.60 -5.62
CA LEU A 78 -2.24 -20.28 -4.50
C LEU A 78 -1.22 -21.13 -3.74
N SER A 79 -1.44 -21.23 -2.44
CA SER A 79 -0.56 -21.95 -1.53
C SER A 79 -1.35 -22.53 -0.37
N GLU A 80 -0.78 -23.52 0.31
CA GLU A 80 -1.36 -24.15 1.49
C GLU A 80 -0.32 -24.25 2.60
N ALA A 81 -0.80 -24.39 3.84
CA ALA A 81 0.07 -24.70 4.96
C ALA A 81 0.35 -26.21 5.02
N ASP A 82 1.53 -26.58 5.53
CA ASP A 82 1.83 -27.96 5.89
C ASP A 82 0.86 -28.47 6.99
N SER A 83 0.85 -29.78 7.22
CA SER A 83 -0.05 -30.40 8.21
C SER A 83 0.17 -29.91 9.66
N GLN A 84 1.29 -29.24 9.93
CA GLN A 84 1.62 -28.68 11.24
C GLN A 84 1.37 -27.17 11.33
N GLY A 85 1.03 -26.51 10.21
CA GLY A 85 0.83 -25.07 10.12
C GLY A 85 2.12 -24.23 10.16
N ASN A 86 3.30 -24.85 10.11
CA ASN A 86 4.58 -24.15 10.37
C ASN A 86 5.20 -23.57 9.10
N HIS A 87 4.99 -24.20 7.95
CA HIS A 87 5.45 -23.74 6.65
C HIS A 87 4.31 -23.68 5.66
N ARG A 88 4.44 -22.80 4.66
CA ARG A 88 3.52 -22.72 3.51
C ARG A 88 4.29 -22.94 2.22
N HIS A 89 3.68 -23.64 1.27
CA HIS A 89 4.26 -23.90 -0.05
C HIS A 89 3.24 -23.60 -1.15
N PHE A 90 3.74 -23.23 -2.33
CA PHE A 90 2.89 -23.06 -3.51
C PHE A 90 2.30 -24.39 -3.96
N LEU A 91 1.03 -24.38 -4.38
CA LEU A 91 0.41 -25.58 -4.94
C LEU A 91 1.09 -25.96 -6.27
N SER A 92 1.19 -27.26 -6.53
CA SER A 92 1.80 -27.80 -7.75
C SER A 92 0.81 -28.03 -8.89
N ASN A 93 -0.48 -27.77 -8.68
CA ASN A 93 -1.56 -28.02 -9.65
C ASN A 93 -1.75 -26.91 -10.68
N TYR A 94 -0.85 -25.92 -10.73
CA TYR A 94 -0.87 -24.84 -11.72
C TYR A 94 0.55 -24.48 -12.17
N SER A 95 0.65 -23.81 -13.32
CA SER A 95 1.93 -23.25 -13.81
C SER A 95 2.28 -21.97 -13.04
N PHE A 96 3.21 -22.06 -12.11
CA PHE A 96 3.68 -20.91 -11.33
C PHE A 96 4.14 -19.78 -12.25
N ASP A 97 4.96 -20.10 -13.25
CA ASP A 97 5.57 -19.11 -14.14
C ASP A 97 4.54 -18.34 -14.96
N GLU A 98 3.48 -19.00 -15.43
CA GLU A 98 2.42 -18.33 -16.16
C GLU A 98 1.61 -17.36 -15.28
N ILE A 99 1.28 -17.78 -14.05
CA ILE A 99 0.55 -16.92 -13.11
C ILE A 99 1.43 -15.75 -12.69
N HIS A 100 2.67 -16.03 -12.28
CA HIS A 100 3.66 -15.02 -11.94
C HIS A 100 3.80 -14.00 -13.07
N GLN A 101 4.01 -14.44 -14.31
CA GLN A 101 4.15 -13.53 -15.46
C GLN A 101 2.92 -12.62 -15.65
N LYS A 102 1.69 -13.15 -15.49
CA LYS A 102 0.46 -12.36 -15.59
C LYS A 102 0.36 -11.31 -14.48
N GLU A 103 0.77 -11.67 -13.27
CA GLU A 103 0.71 -10.78 -12.13
C GLU A 103 1.84 -9.74 -12.11
N SER A 104 3.06 -10.12 -12.49
CA SER A 104 4.15 -9.17 -12.70
C SER A 104 3.74 -8.12 -13.72
N LYS A 105 3.05 -8.50 -14.82
CA LYS A 105 2.48 -7.52 -15.78
C LYS A 105 1.48 -6.56 -15.13
N LYS A 106 0.63 -7.04 -14.22
CA LYS A 106 -0.30 -6.19 -13.45
C LYS A 106 0.43 -5.25 -12.50
N ILE A 107 1.46 -5.72 -11.80
CA ILE A 107 2.32 -4.89 -10.94
C ILE A 107 3.01 -3.80 -11.78
N GLN A 108 3.60 -4.17 -12.91
CA GLN A 108 4.23 -3.22 -13.83
C GLN A 108 3.24 -2.20 -14.40
N TYR A 109 2.00 -2.60 -14.68
CA TYR A 109 0.94 -1.67 -15.05
C TYR A 109 0.65 -0.64 -13.95
N PHE A 110 0.57 -1.06 -12.68
CA PHE A 110 0.35 -0.12 -11.57
C PHE A 110 1.54 0.82 -11.33
N ILE A 111 2.78 0.34 -11.54
CA ILE A 111 3.97 1.20 -11.49
C ILE A 111 3.91 2.26 -12.60
N LYS A 112 3.54 1.88 -13.83
CA LYS A 112 3.34 2.84 -14.93
C LYS A 112 2.21 3.84 -14.62
N LYS A 113 1.11 3.38 -14.01
CA LYS A 113 0.01 4.26 -13.58
C LYS A 113 0.49 5.24 -12.51
N TRP A 114 1.32 4.81 -11.56
CA TRP A 114 1.95 5.67 -10.55
C TRP A 114 2.78 6.78 -11.22
N TYR A 115 3.69 6.41 -12.13
CA TYR A 115 4.52 7.40 -12.84
C TYR A 115 3.69 8.37 -13.69
N SER A 116 2.63 7.88 -14.33
CA SER A 116 1.72 8.74 -15.09
C SER A 116 1.02 9.75 -14.17
N LEU A 117 0.61 9.31 -12.98
CA LEU A 117 -0.07 10.16 -12.00
C LEU A 117 0.86 11.25 -11.43
N VAL A 118 2.04 10.87 -10.93
CA VAL A 118 2.97 11.83 -10.30
C VAL A 118 3.55 12.85 -11.27
N ASN A 119 3.58 12.53 -12.58
CA ASN A 119 3.99 13.45 -13.65
C ASN A 119 2.83 14.19 -14.31
N SER A 120 1.59 13.97 -13.86
CA SER A 120 0.41 14.68 -14.39
C SER A 120 0.16 16.01 -13.69
N ASP A 121 -0.73 16.81 -14.28
CA ASP A 121 -1.22 18.05 -13.69
C ASP A 121 -2.31 17.87 -12.62
N GLN A 122 -2.71 16.63 -12.34
CA GLN A 122 -3.76 16.30 -11.38
C GLN A 122 -3.34 16.68 -9.95
N THR A 123 -4.31 17.19 -9.18
CA THR A 123 -4.19 17.43 -7.75
C THR A 123 -4.62 16.19 -6.98
N VAL A 124 -3.67 15.51 -6.35
CA VAL A 124 -3.89 14.18 -5.74
C VAL A 124 -3.99 14.24 -4.22
N LEU A 125 -4.98 13.56 -3.65
CA LEU A 125 -5.05 13.29 -2.21
C LEU A 125 -4.50 11.89 -1.92
N TYR A 126 -3.34 11.83 -1.28
CA TYR A 126 -2.79 10.58 -0.75
C TYR A 126 -3.32 10.34 0.66
N ILE A 127 -3.73 9.11 0.96
CA ILE A 127 -4.25 8.74 2.28
C ILE A 127 -3.41 7.59 2.82
N ILE A 128 -2.88 7.76 4.03
CA ILE A 128 -2.13 6.73 4.74
C ILE A 128 -2.68 6.52 6.14
N LYS A 129 -2.90 5.25 6.50
CA LYS A 129 -3.23 4.82 7.86
C LYS A 129 -2.02 4.06 8.40
N PRO A 130 -1.24 4.58 9.35
CA PRO A 130 -0.14 3.84 9.96
C PRO A 130 -0.66 2.72 10.87
N ASP A 131 0.24 1.83 11.27
CA ASP A 131 -0.04 0.65 12.08
C ASP A 131 -0.28 0.96 13.56
N LYS A 132 0.73 1.50 14.24
CA LYS A 132 0.75 1.80 15.68
C LYS A 132 1.57 3.05 16.01
N ASP A 133 2.50 3.45 15.15
CA ASP A 133 3.38 4.61 15.38
C ASP A 133 3.21 5.69 14.30
N GLY A 134 1.96 6.06 14.09
CA GLY A 134 1.66 7.26 13.34
C GLY A 134 2.27 8.46 14.05
N SER A 135 3.41 8.95 13.56
CA SER A 135 4.11 10.07 14.16
C SER A 135 4.32 11.19 13.17
N ARG A 136 4.32 12.43 13.68
CA ARG A 136 4.73 13.62 12.93
C ARG A 136 6.04 13.40 12.18
N THR A 137 6.98 12.69 12.80
CA THR A 137 8.29 12.37 12.20
C THR A 137 8.15 11.51 10.94
N ASN A 138 7.37 10.43 10.99
CA ASN A 138 7.15 9.57 9.82
C ASN A 138 6.36 10.30 8.72
N ALA A 139 5.35 11.06 9.11
CA ALA A 139 4.58 11.87 8.18
C ALA A 139 5.46 12.92 7.48
N LYS A 140 6.35 13.60 8.22
CA LYS A 140 7.31 14.55 7.66
C LYS A 140 8.31 13.85 6.72
N LYS A 141 8.84 12.69 7.08
CA LYS A 141 9.74 11.92 6.19
C LYS A 141 9.07 11.62 4.84
N LEU A 142 7.81 11.20 4.86
CA LEU A 142 7.06 10.91 3.64
C LEU A 142 6.80 12.19 2.81
N LEU A 143 6.45 13.29 3.47
CA LEU A 143 6.30 14.59 2.82
C LEU A 143 7.60 15.05 2.14
N ASP A 144 8.72 14.97 2.86
CA ASP A 144 10.04 15.35 2.35
C ASP A 144 10.42 14.48 1.15
N LEU A 145 10.16 13.16 1.23
CA LEU A 145 10.37 12.23 0.13
C LEU A 145 9.56 12.64 -1.12
N PHE A 146 8.28 12.96 -0.97
CA PHE A 146 7.44 13.37 -2.10
C PHE A 146 7.89 14.69 -2.71
N ASN A 147 8.21 15.69 -1.89
CA ASN A 147 8.69 16.98 -2.37
C ASN A 147 10.03 16.85 -3.12
N HIS A 148 10.92 15.98 -2.63
CA HIS A 148 12.20 15.73 -3.29
C HIS A 148 12.05 14.95 -4.60
N LYS A 149 11.25 13.88 -4.59
CA LYS A 149 11.13 12.94 -5.71
C LYS A 149 10.18 13.42 -6.81
N TYR A 150 9.16 14.19 -6.44
CA TYR A 150 8.11 14.67 -7.33
C TYR A 150 7.87 16.19 -7.15
N PRO A 151 8.87 17.05 -7.43
CA PRO A 151 8.82 18.48 -7.09
C PRO A 151 7.67 19.24 -7.76
N ASN A 152 7.25 18.80 -8.96
CA ASN A 152 6.16 19.43 -9.72
C ASN A 152 4.79 18.80 -9.43
N HIS A 153 4.73 17.73 -8.63
CA HIS A 153 3.48 17.04 -8.36
C HIS A 153 2.60 17.84 -7.39
N LYS A 154 1.33 17.99 -7.73
CA LYS A 154 0.33 18.68 -6.91
C LYS A 154 -0.33 17.67 -6.01
N PHE A 155 -0.01 17.71 -4.71
CA PHE A 155 -0.53 16.71 -3.78
C PHE A 155 -0.77 17.26 -2.38
N THR A 156 -1.64 16.54 -1.67
CA THR A 156 -1.76 16.60 -0.22
C THR A 156 -1.70 15.18 0.32
N ILE A 157 -1.01 14.98 1.45
CA ILE A 157 -1.02 13.73 2.21
C ILE A 157 -1.97 13.91 3.40
N VAL A 158 -2.95 13.03 3.53
CA VAL A 158 -3.76 12.85 4.73
C VAL A 158 -3.21 11.67 5.50
N TYR A 159 -2.73 11.97 6.69
CA TYR A 159 -2.17 11.00 7.62
C TYR A 159 -3.19 10.73 8.71
N LEU A 160 -3.72 9.50 8.76
CA LEU A 160 -4.72 9.11 9.73
C LEU A 160 -4.03 8.75 11.06
N GLN A 161 -4.52 9.28 12.18
CA GLN A 161 -4.09 8.88 13.53
C GLN A 161 -5.28 8.40 14.33
N THR A 162 -5.08 7.38 15.17
CA THR A 162 -6.06 7.06 16.21
C THR A 162 -5.94 8.09 17.32
N GLN A 163 -7.03 8.29 18.06
CA GLN A 163 -7.06 9.26 19.17
C GLN A 163 -6.00 8.98 20.24
N GLU A 164 -5.62 7.71 20.43
CA GLU A 164 -4.60 7.28 21.39
C GLU A 164 -3.20 7.86 21.10
N PHE A 165 -2.90 8.15 19.83
CA PHE A 165 -1.63 8.71 19.37
C PHE A 165 -1.76 10.15 18.89
N GLN A 166 -2.76 10.88 19.38
CA GLN A 166 -3.01 12.25 18.96
C GLN A 166 -1.83 13.17 19.35
N GLU A 167 -1.27 13.84 18.35
CA GLU A 167 -0.32 14.93 18.52
C GLU A 167 -1.02 16.30 18.36
N PRO A 168 -0.36 17.43 18.73
CA PRO A 168 -0.77 18.77 18.30
C PRO A 168 -0.83 18.90 16.78
N ASP A 169 -1.45 19.97 16.25
CA ASP A 169 -1.43 20.21 14.81
C ASP A 169 0.01 20.36 14.29
N TRP A 170 0.25 19.88 13.08
CA TRP A 170 1.59 19.78 12.52
C TRP A 170 1.99 20.99 11.67
N GLU A 171 1.01 21.85 11.34
CA GLU A 171 1.18 23.12 10.60
C GLU A 171 1.94 22.95 9.27
N PHE A 172 1.66 21.86 8.54
CA PHE A 172 2.20 21.63 7.20
C PHE A 172 1.17 21.95 6.11
N ASP A 173 1.61 22.59 5.04
CA ASP A 173 0.74 22.97 3.92
C ASP A 173 0.18 21.74 3.19
N LYS A 174 1.07 20.85 2.74
CA LYS A 174 0.75 19.65 1.95
C LYS A 174 0.57 18.37 2.80
N LEU A 175 0.58 18.48 4.12
CA LEU A 175 0.41 17.34 5.02
C LEU A 175 -0.65 17.69 6.06
N LYS A 176 -1.75 16.93 6.04
CA LYS A 176 -2.87 17.08 6.95
C LYS A 176 -2.96 15.85 7.84
N LYS A 177 -3.13 16.08 9.13
CA LYS A 177 -3.45 15.05 10.10
C LYS A 177 -4.96 14.93 10.21
N TYR A 178 -5.48 13.71 10.24
CA TYR A 178 -6.89 13.45 10.53
C TYR A 178 -7.00 12.41 11.65
N ILE A 179 -7.78 12.72 12.68
CA ILE A 179 -7.98 11.85 13.84
C ILE A 179 -9.28 11.09 13.65
N PHE A 180 -9.25 9.77 13.80
CA PHE A 180 -10.44 8.93 13.73
C PHE A 180 -10.60 8.10 14.99
N PHE A 181 -11.85 7.82 15.33
CA PHE A 181 -12.19 6.89 16.40
C PHE A 181 -12.05 5.46 15.86
N SER A 182 -11.20 4.67 16.50
CA SER A 182 -11.18 3.22 16.30
C SER A 182 -12.48 2.64 16.85
N LEU A 183 -13.52 2.59 16.03
CA LEU A 183 -14.68 1.73 16.32
C LEU A 183 -14.24 0.30 16.02
N CYS A 184 -13.96 -0.47 17.08
CA CYS A 184 -13.94 -1.93 17.15
C CYS A 184 -13.37 -2.71 15.94
N SER A 185 -12.32 -3.50 16.22
CA SER A 185 -11.83 -4.62 15.43
C SER A 185 -12.85 -5.20 14.45
N CYS A 186 -12.66 -4.91 13.15
CA CYS A 186 -13.24 -5.74 12.11
C CYS A 186 -12.63 -7.13 12.25
N ARG A 187 -13.30 -8.01 13.01
CA ARG A 187 -13.24 -9.44 12.72
C ARG A 187 -13.79 -9.56 11.31
N ALA A 188 -12.88 -9.65 10.33
CA ALA A 188 -13.23 -10.13 9.02
C ALA A 188 -13.66 -11.58 9.20
N SER A 189 -14.97 -11.78 9.37
CA SER A 189 -15.58 -13.07 9.07
C SER A 189 -15.46 -13.23 7.56
N TYR A 190 -14.45 -13.98 7.13
CA TYR A 190 -14.40 -14.57 5.80
C TYR A 190 -15.39 -15.73 5.73
#